data_AF-A0A661JZ80-F1
#
_entry.id   AF-A0A661JZ80-F1
#
_cell.length_a   1.000
_cell.length_b   1.000
_cell.length_c   1.000
_cell.angle_alpha   90.00
_cell.angle_beta   90.00
_cell.angle_gamma   90.00
#
_symmetry.space_group_name_H-M   'P 1'
#
loop_
_entity.id
_entity.type
_entity.pdbx_description
1 polymer ?
#
loop_
_entity_poly.entity_id
_entity_poly.type
_entity_poly.pdbx_seq_one_letter_code
_entity_poly.pdbx_strand_id
1 'polypeptide(L)'
;MFSVKELVEIAVNVEGSGEKFHRKLSEEVGNDEQKKLSEYLADQEIEHARVFRKPGYVEGKVFPSFDTLVWESERNVSWGFTIFFVL
;
A
#
# COMPACT_ATOMS: atom_id res chain seq x y z
N MET A 1 -13.64 -1.84 -21.23
CA MET A 1 -13.04 -2.75 -20.23
C MET A 1 -11.58 -2.36 -20.13
N PHE A 2 -11.06 -2.16 -18.92
CA PHE A 2 -9.66 -1.73 -18.72
C PHE A 2 -8.68 -2.88 -19.03
N SER A 3 -7.53 -2.54 -19.57
CA SER A 3 -6.37 -3.42 -19.71
C SER A 3 -5.64 -3.60 -18.37
N VAL A 4 -4.82 -4.65 -18.25
CA VAL A 4 -3.98 -4.89 -17.06
C VAL A 4 -3.07 -3.70 -16.77
N LYS A 5 -2.51 -3.08 -17.82
CA LYS A 5 -1.67 -1.89 -17.68
C LYS A 5 -2.45 -0.71 -17.08
N GLU A 6 -3.66 -0.46 -17.58
CA GLU A 6 -4.51 0.61 -17.04
C GLU A 6 -4.91 0.34 -15.59
N LEU A 7 -5.20 -0.91 -15.23
CA LEU A 7 -5.49 -1.28 -13.84
C LEU A 7 -4.28 -1.07 -12.92
N VAL A 8 -3.06 -1.40 -13.36
CA VAL A 8 -1.83 -1.15 -12.61
C VAL A 8 -1.58 0.36 -12.44
N GLU A 9 -1.80 1.16 -13.48
CA GLU A 9 -1.66 2.62 -13.41
C GLU A 9 -2.69 3.23 -12.45
N ILE A 10 -3.93 2.75 -12.46
CA ILE A 10 -4.96 3.14 -11.49
C ILE A 10 -4.50 2.81 -10.07
N ALA A 11 -4.03 1.59 -9.81
CA ALA A 11 -3.54 1.18 -8.50
C ALA A 11 -2.41 2.10 -8.01
N VAL A 12 -1.37 2.32 -8.83
CA VAL A 12 -0.25 3.22 -8.49
C VAL A 12 -0.71 4.64 -8.16
N ASN A 13 -1.73 5.16 -8.85
CA ASN A 13 -2.28 6.48 -8.58
C ASN A 13 -3.10 6.55 -7.29
N VAL A 14 -3.83 5.47 -6.97
CA VAL A 14 -4.53 5.33 -5.69
C VAL A 14 -3.53 5.32 -4.54
N GLU A 15 -2.48 4.49 -4.63
CA GLU A 15 -1.41 4.43 -3.62
C GLU A 15 -0.76 5.80 -3.41
N GLY A 16 -0.43 6.51 -4.50
CA GLY A 16 0.13 7.87 -4.41
C GLY A 16 -0.81 8.91 -3.81
N SER A 17 -2.12 8.67 -3.85
CA SER A 17 -3.11 9.52 -3.17
C SER A 17 -3.27 9.13 -1.70
N GLY A 18 -3.19 7.84 -1.38
CA GLY A 18 -3.16 7.29 -0.03
C GLY A 18 -1.95 7.80 0.77
N GLU A 19 -0.75 7.79 0.17
CA GLU A 19 0.47 8.33 0.79
C GLU A 19 0.26 9.78 1.23
N LYS A 20 -0.21 10.64 0.33
CA LYS A 20 -0.45 12.06 0.62
C LYS A 20 -1.51 12.24 1.69
N PHE A 21 -2.57 11.43 1.65
CA PHE A 21 -3.63 11.46 2.66
C PHE A 21 -3.07 11.14 4.04
N HIS A 22 -2.35 10.03 4.18
CA HIS A 22 -1.79 9.60 5.46
C HIS A 22 -0.67 10.53 5.95
N ARG A 23 0.15 11.08 5.05
CA ARG A 23 1.17 12.08 5.39
C ARG A 23 0.51 13.33 5.97
N LYS A 24 -0.52 13.85 5.30
CA LYS A 24 -1.28 15.01 5.79
C LYS A 24 -1.99 14.71 7.11
N LEU A 25 -2.60 13.53 7.24
CA LEU A 25 -3.25 13.12 8.48
C LEU A 25 -2.26 13.12 9.67
N SER A 26 -1.02 12.69 9.44
CA SER A 26 0.02 12.72 10.48
C SER A 26 0.36 14.13 10.99
N GLU A 27 0.11 15.17 10.19
CA GLU A 27 0.31 16.57 10.56
C GLU A 27 -0.88 17.14 11.34
N GLU A 28 -2.09 16.58 11.16
CA GLU A 28 -3.33 17.08 11.76
C GLU A 28 -3.69 16.39 13.08
N VAL A 29 -3.20 15.17 13.31
CA VAL A 29 -3.49 14.41 14.54
C VAL A 29 -2.70 14.93 15.74
N GLY A 30 -3.38 15.09 16.88
CA GLY A 30 -2.79 15.63 18.11
C GLY A 30 -2.16 14.59 19.05
N ASN A 31 -2.28 13.30 18.75
CA ASN A 31 -1.71 12.21 19.55
C ASN A 31 -0.56 11.53 18.80
N ASP A 32 0.58 11.37 19.48
CA ASP A 32 1.79 10.73 18.97
C ASP A 32 1.57 9.31 18.43
N GLU A 33 0.67 8.50 19.01
CA GLU A 33 0.36 7.16 18.51
C GLU A 33 -0.34 7.20 17.15
N GLN A 34 -1.30 8.11 16.99
CA GLN A 34 -2.02 8.30 15.73
C GLN A 34 -1.10 8.90 14.66
N LYS A 35 -0.18 9.77 15.06
CA LYS A 35 0.85 10.31 14.17
C LYS A 35 1.74 9.19 13.63
N LYS A 36 2.31 8.38 14.51
CA LYS A 36 3.17 7.24 14.12
C LYS A 36 2.44 6.25 13.23
N LEU A 37 1.18 5.94 13.52
CA LEU A 37 0.37 5.07 12.68
C LEU A 37 0.17 5.69 11.29
N SER A 38 -0.16 6.98 11.22
CA SER A 38 -0.36 7.68 9.95
C SER A 38 0.92 7.77 9.12
N GLU A 39 2.07 8.04 9.75
CA GLU A 39 3.38 8.01 9.10
C GLU A 39 3.72 6.61 8.57
N TYR A 40 3.48 5.57 9.38
CA TYR A 40 3.66 4.18 8.96
C TYR A 40 2.81 3.83 7.75
N LEU A 41 1.52 4.19 7.76
CA LEU A 41 0.61 3.92 6.65
C LEU A 41 1.06 4.65 5.38
N ALA A 42 1.47 5.92 5.47
CA ALA A 42 2.00 6.65 4.34
C ALA A 42 3.21 5.95 3.71
N ASP A 43 4.10 5.40 4.54
CA ASP A 43 5.28 4.67 4.08
C ASP A 43 4.90 3.30 3.46
N GLN A 44 3.85 2.64 3.93
CA GLN A 44 3.33 1.41 3.30
C GLN A 44 2.82 1.66 1.87
N GLU A 45 2.10 2.76 1.63
CA GLU A 45 1.58 3.07 0.28
C GLU A 45 2.72 3.28 -0.74
N ILE A 46 3.88 3.78 -0.29
CA ILE A 46 5.08 3.89 -1.14
C ILE A 46 5.57 2.51 -1.57
N GLU A 47 5.59 1.55 -0.64
CA GLU A 47 5.99 0.17 -0.92
C GLU A 47 4.98 -0.54 -1.82
N HIS A 48 3.67 -0.36 -1.60
CA HIS A 48 2.62 -0.87 -2.48
C HIS A 48 2.79 -0.34 -3.91
N ALA A 49 2.97 0.99 -4.08
CA ALA A 49 3.21 1.59 -5.39
C ALA A 49 4.49 1.06 -6.06
N ARG A 50 5.54 0.78 -5.28
CA ARG A 50 6.77 0.16 -5.79
C ARG A 50 6.51 -1.25 -6.30
N VAL A 51 5.71 -2.03 -5.58
CA VAL A 51 5.32 -3.39 -5.98
C VAL A 51 4.54 -3.37 -7.28
N PHE A 52 3.51 -2.53 -7.41
CA PHE A 52 2.70 -2.45 -8.63
C PHE A 52 3.50 -2.04 -9.87
N ARG A 53 4.57 -1.24 -9.70
CA ARG A 53 5.47 -0.86 -10.81
C ARG A 53 6.38 -1.99 -11.29
N LYS A 54 6.41 -3.16 -10.63
CA LYS A 54 7.23 -4.29 -11.09
C LYS A 54 6.73 -4.80 -12.46
N PRO A 55 7.62 -5.04 -13.44
CA PRO A 55 7.23 -5.43 -14.81
C PRO A 55 6.33 -6.67 -14.90
N GLY A 56 6.47 -7.62 -13.96
CA GLY A 56 5.68 -8.86 -13.95
C GLY A 56 4.17 -8.67 -13.84
N TYR A 57 3.70 -7.55 -13.27
CA TYR A 57 2.28 -7.21 -13.20
C TYR A 57 1.75 -6.72 -14.53
N VAL A 58 2.52 -5.87 -15.23
CA VAL A 58 2.15 -5.31 -16.54
C VAL A 58 2.12 -6.38 -17.62
N GLU A 59 2.98 -7.39 -17.51
CA GLU A 59 3.02 -8.55 -18.42
C GLU A 59 1.96 -9.62 -18.11
N GLY A 60 1.16 -9.46 -17.05
CA GLY A 60 0.15 -10.44 -16.64
C GLY A 60 0.73 -11.77 -16.15
N LYS A 61 2.04 -11.80 -15.83
CA LYS A 61 2.76 -13.02 -15.44
C LYS A 61 2.77 -13.27 -13.94
N VAL A 62 2.55 -12.23 -13.14
CA VAL A 62 2.59 -12.31 -11.67
C VAL A 62 1.52 -11.39 -11.10
N PHE A 63 0.41 -12.00 -10.66
CA PHE A 63 -0.41 -11.41 -9.61
C PHE A 63 -0.12 -12.28 -8.37
N PRO A 64 0.67 -11.80 -7.39
CA PRO A 64 0.78 -12.53 -6.15
C PRO A 64 -0.62 -12.62 -5.55
N SER A 65 -0.93 -13.76 -4.92
CA SER A 65 -2.11 -13.81 -4.07
C SER A 65 -1.99 -12.69 -3.03
N PHE A 66 -3.11 -12.11 -2.61
CA PHE A 66 -3.11 -11.13 -1.52
C PHE A 66 -2.32 -11.65 -0.29
N ASP A 67 -2.38 -12.96 -0.04
CA ASP A 67 -1.59 -13.63 1.01
C ASP A 67 -0.08 -13.44 0.84
N THR A 68 0.48 -13.40 -0.37
CA THR A 68 1.93 -13.25 -0.56
C THR A 68 2.43 -11.81 -0.40
N LEU A 69 1.58 -10.81 -0.63
CA LEU A 69 1.92 -9.39 -0.44
C LEU A 69 1.96 -8.99 1.04
N VAL A 70 1.01 -9.49 1.82
CA VAL A 70 0.93 -9.23 3.26
C VAL A 70 2.03 -10.00 4.01
N TRP A 71 2.33 -11.24 3.60
CA TRP A 71 3.29 -12.10 4.30
C TRP A 71 4.75 -11.64 4.16
N GLU A 72 5.12 -10.91 3.10
CA GLU A 72 6.47 -10.35 2.96
C GLU A 72 6.71 -9.10 3.84
N SER A 73 5.67 -8.30 4.13
CA SER A 73 5.80 -7.14 5.03
C SER A 73 5.77 -7.54 6.51
N GLU A 74 5.08 -8.63 6.87
CA GLU A 74 4.94 -9.13 8.24
C GLU A 74 6.19 -9.83 8.81
N ARG A 75 7.13 -10.29 7.97
CA ARG A 75 8.35 -10.99 8.46
C ARG A 75 9.31 -10.12 9.29
N ASN A 76 9.07 -8.81 9.40
CA ASN A 76 9.87 -7.92 10.23
C ASN A 76 9.07 -7.21 11.34
N VAL A 77 7.80 -7.56 11.56
CA VAL A 77 6.96 -6.94 12.59
C VAL A 77 6.18 -8.03 13.34
N SER A 78 6.69 -8.39 14.51
CA SER A 78 6.03 -9.31 15.45
C SER A 78 4.89 -8.62 16.21
N TRP A 79 3.83 -8.19 15.55
CA TRP A 79 2.54 -7.94 16.22
C TRP A 79 1.40 -8.17 15.22
N GLY A 80 0.61 -9.22 15.47
CA GLY A 80 -0.53 -9.58 14.63
C GLY A 80 -1.62 -8.52 14.67
N PHE A 81 -1.93 -7.97 13.51
CA PHE A 81 -3.21 -7.33 13.22
C PHE A 81 -3.55 -7.60 11.77
N THR A 82 -4.55 -8.44 11.57
CA THR A 82 -5.22 -8.63 10.28
C THR A 82 -5.81 -7.28 9.87
N ILE A 83 -5.26 -6.62 8.85
CA ILE A 83 -5.85 -5.41 8.26
C ILE A 83 -6.44 -5.79 6.91
N PHE A 84 -7.77 -5.76 6.86
CA PHE A 84 -8.56 -5.85 5.63
C PHE A 84 -9.32 -4.53 5.41
N PHE A 85 -9.32 -4.12 4.14
CA PHE A 85 -10.23 -3.21 3.43
C PHE A 85 -10.26 -1.71 3.78
N VAL A 86 -9.67 -0.91 2.89
CA VAL A 86 -10.31 0.31 2.35
C VAL A 86 -10.30 0.22 0.82
N LEU A 87 -11.34 -0.43 0.26
CA LEU A 87 -11.89 -0.21 -1.07
C LEU A 87 -13.37 -0.64 -1.05
#